data_AF-A0A4V6ETQ3-F1
#
_entry.id   AF-A0A4V6ETQ3-F1
#
_cell.length_a   1.000
_cell.length_b   1.000
_cell.length_c   1.000
_cell.angle_alpha   90.00
_cell.angle_beta   90.00
_cell.angle_gamma   90.00
#
_symmetry.space_group_name_H-M   'P 1'
#
loop_
_entity.id
_entity.type
_entity.pdbx_description
1 polymer ?
#
loop_
_entity_poly.entity_id
_entity_poly.type
_entity_poly.pdbx_seq_one_letter_code
_entity_poly.pdbx_strand_id
1 'polypeptide(L)'
;MASGFSFKGGRPRCFAFWQEFQKCYANADSPSDCVAAKEDYLECLHHTKEIARAKEIKDHWLHRQAKEAHAAREKGEVRATSSILDLGLINDKSSGKDDAAAAASSGSESS
;
A
#
# COMPACT_ATOMS: atom_id res chain seq x y z
N MET A 1 -35.92 -5.50 21.98
CA MET A 1 -34.52 -5.66 21.53
C MET A 1 -34.45 -5.38 20.04
N ALA A 2 -33.65 -4.40 19.60
CA ALA A 2 -33.48 -4.10 18.17
C ALA A 2 -32.33 -4.92 17.55
N SER A 3 -32.22 -6.21 17.91
CA SER A 3 -31.10 -7.13 17.59
C SER A 3 -31.04 -7.55 16.11
N GLY A 4 -31.64 -6.77 15.19
CA GLY A 4 -31.69 -7.10 13.77
C GLY A 4 -32.05 -5.94 12.85
N PHE A 5 -31.99 -4.68 13.33
CA PHE A 5 -32.32 -3.50 12.52
C PHE A 5 -31.12 -2.58 12.34
N SER A 6 -30.91 -2.15 11.10
CA SER A 6 -29.91 -1.15 10.73
C SER A 6 -30.39 0.26 11.08
N PHE A 7 -29.47 1.23 11.07
CA PHE A 7 -29.78 2.65 11.30
C PHE A 7 -30.89 3.20 10.37
N LYS A 8 -30.99 2.66 9.15
CA LYS A 8 -32.03 3.03 8.17
C LYS A 8 -33.32 2.19 8.27
N GLY A 9 -33.50 1.39 9.32
CA GLY A 9 -34.64 0.49 9.48
C GLY A 9 -34.63 -0.76 8.60
N GLY A 10 -33.62 -0.93 7.74
CA GLY A 10 -33.41 -2.12 6.92
C GLY A 10 -32.65 -3.24 7.63
N ARG A 11 -32.42 -4.36 6.93
CA ARG A 11 -31.58 -5.47 7.39
C ARG A 11 -30.12 -4.99 7.56
N PRO A 12 -29.43 -5.31 8.68
CA PRO A 12 -28.03 -4.94 8.86
C PRO A 12 -27.13 -5.69 7.88
N ARG A 13 -25.94 -5.14 7.60
CA ARG A 13 -24.99 -5.67 6.62
C ARG A 13 -24.72 -7.18 6.77
N CYS A 14 -24.52 -7.64 8.01
CA CYS A 14 -24.15 -9.03 8.30
C CYS A 14 -25.36 -9.92 8.66
N PHE A 15 -26.59 -9.47 8.36
CA PHE A 15 -27.80 -10.21 8.72
C PHE A 15 -27.91 -11.55 7.98
N ALA A 16 -27.42 -11.64 6.74
CA ALA A 16 -27.43 -12.90 5.99
C ALA A 16 -26.60 -13.99 6.69
N PHE A 17 -25.38 -13.68 7.11
CA PHE A 17 -24.52 -14.61 7.84
C PHE A 17 -25.11 -14.99 9.20
N TRP A 18 -25.73 -14.03 9.89
CA TRP A 18 -26.47 -14.33 11.13
C TRP A 18 -27.61 -15.31 10.90
N GLN A 19 -28.38 -15.16 9.82
CA GLN A 19 -29.46 -16.08 9.48
C GLN A 19 -28.92 -17.49 9.18
N GLU A 20 -27.80 -17.62 8.48
CA GLU A 20 -27.18 -18.94 8.24
C GLU A 20 -26.68 -19.58 9.53
N PHE A 21 -26.05 -18.81 10.42
CA PHE A 21 -25.67 -19.31 11.75
C PHE A 21 -26.90 -19.77 12.54
N GLN A 22 -27.98 -18.98 12.56
CA GLN A 22 -29.22 -19.33 13.26
C GLN A 22 -29.88 -20.58 12.68
N LYS A 23 -29.89 -20.74 11.35
CA LYS A 23 -30.40 -21.95 10.70
C LYS A 23 -29.59 -23.18 11.09
N CYS A 24 -28.27 -23.08 11.13
CA CYS A 24 -27.42 -24.18 11.57
C CYS A 24 -27.66 -24.49 13.05
N TYR A 25 -27.63 -23.46 13.91
CA TYR A 25 -27.76 -23.60 15.35
C TYR A 25 -29.11 -24.17 15.77
N ALA A 26 -30.19 -23.85 15.05
CA ALA A 26 -31.51 -24.40 15.31
C ALA A 26 -31.66 -25.89 14.94
N ASN A 27 -30.82 -26.40 14.04
CA ASN A 27 -30.89 -27.78 13.54
C ASN A 27 -29.79 -28.69 14.12
N ALA A 28 -28.80 -28.14 14.82
CA ALA A 28 -27.65 -28.90 15.33
C ALA A 28 -27.86 -29.28 16.80
N ASP A 29 -27.44 -30.51 17.15
CA ASP A 29 -27.43 -30.98 18.54
C ASP A 29 -26.28 -30.38 19.35
N SER A 30 -25.18 -29.99 18.68
CA SER A 30 -24.01 -29.41 19.30
C SER A 30 -23.63 -28.05 18.68
N PRO A 31 -23.22 -27.06 19.49
CA PRO A 31 -22.80 -25.76 18.98
C PRO A 31 -21.47 -25.81 18.19
N SER A 32 -20.72 -26.91 18.32
CA SER A 32 -19.49 -27.16 17.55
C SER A 32 -19.74 -27.38 16.06
N ASP A 33 -20.91 -27.90 15.68
CA ASP A 33 -21.22 -28.22 14.29
C ASP A 33 -21.42 -26.96 13.43
N CYS A 34 -21.72 -25.82 14.09
CA CYS A 34 -22.00 -24.53 13.45
C CYS A 34 -20.85 -23.53 13.54
N VAL A 35 -19.64 -23.99 13.84
CA VAL A 35 -18.46 -23.12 13.97
C VAL A 35 -18.15 -22.40 12.66
N ALA A 36 -18.27 -23.07 11.50
CA ALA A 36 -18.02 -22.43 10.21
C ALA A 36 -18.94 -21.21 9.98
N ALA A 37 -20.25 -21.37 10.15
CA ALA A 37 -21.21 -20.29 9.99
C ALA A 37 -21.04 -19.16 11.04
N LYS A 38 -20.61 -19.53 12.26
CA LYS A 38 -20.26 -18.55 13.31
C LYS A 38 -19.04 -17.73 12.91
N GLU A 39 -18.00 -18.38 12.39
CA GLU A 39 -16.77 -17.71 11.96
C GLU A 39 -17.04 -16.74 10.81
N ASP A 40 -17.92 -17.09 9.87
CA ASP A 40 -18.32 -16.18 8.78
C ASP A 40 -19.09 -14.96 9.30
N TYR A 41 -19.96 -15.15 10.29
CA TYR A 41 -20.65 -14.03 10.94
C TYR A 41 -19.66 -13.10 11.65
N LEU A 42 -18.71 -13.66 12.41
CA LEU A 42 -17.68 -12.89 13.12
C LEU A 42 -16.71 -12.20 12.17
N GLU A 43 -16.38 -12.83 11.04
CA GLU A 43 -15.59 -12.26 9.96
C GLU A 43 -16.30 -11.03 9.39
N CYS A 44 -17.59 -11.13 9.03
CA CYS A 44 -18.34 -9.99 8.51
C CYS A 44 -18.42 -8.81 9.50
N LEU A 45 -18.44 -9.08 10.81
CA LEU A 45 -18.48 -8.03 11.84
C LEU A 45 -17.13 -7.32 12.00
N HIS A 46 -16.02 -8.07 12.04
CA HIS A 46 -14.73 -7.56 12.47
C HIS A 46 -13.68 -7.44 11.36
N HIS A 47 -13.93 -8.04 10.18
CA HIS A 47 -13.04 -8.05 9.01
C HIS A 47 -11.61 -8.49 9.34
N THR A 48 -11.42 -9.35 10.34
CA THR A 48 -10.07 -9.69 10.85
C THR A 48 -9.21 -10.37 9.78
N LYS A 49 -9.80 -11.35 9.08
CA LYS A 49 -9.15 -12.11 8.00
C LYS A 49 -8.90 -11.21 6.79
N GLU A 50 -9.87 -10.38 6.42
CA GLU A 50 -9.73 -9.45 5.29
C GLU A 50 -8.64 -8.39 5.55
N ILE A 51 -8.62 -7.80 6.74
CA ILE A 51 -7.58 -6.83 7.14
C ILE A 51 -6.19 -7.49 7.16
N ALA A 52 -6.07 -8.71 7.68
CA ALA A 52 -4.81 -9.44 7.69
C ALA A 52 -4.30 -9.71 6.26
N ARG A 53 -5.18 -10.17 5.37
CA ARG A 53 -4.85 -10.42 3.96
C ARG A 53 -4.46 -9.13 3.23
N ALA A 54 -5.19 -8.05 3.44
CA ALA A 54 -4.89 -6.76 2.83
C ALA A 54 -3.51 -6.22 3.26
N LYS A 55 -3.13 -6.42 4.52
CA LYS A 55 -1.79 -6.08 5.03
C LYS A 55 -0.71 -6.91 4.33
N GLU A 56 -0.88 -8.23 4.24
CA GLU A 56 0.10 -9.11 3.58
C GLU A 56 0.31 -8.74 2.11
N ILE A 57 -0.78 -8.44 1.38
CA ILE A 57 -0.70 -7.99 -0.02
C ILE A 57 0.07 -6.67 -0.12
N LYS A 58 -0.21 -5.71 0.78
CA LYS A 58 0.47 -4.43 0.82
C LYS A 58 1.97 -4.60 1.12
N ASP A 59 2.31 -5.42 2.09
CA ASP A 59 3.69 -5.66 2.50
C ASP A 59 4.47 -6.32 1.36
N HIS A 60 3.88 -7.32 0.70
CA HIS A 60 4.49 -7.94 -0.48
C HIS A 60 4.70 -6.94 -1.63
N TRP A 61 3.74 -6.04 -1.86
CA TRP A 61 3.86 -4.98 -2.86
C TRP A 61 4.97 -3.96 -2.53
N LEU A 62 5.12 -3.58 -1.26
CA LEU A 62 6.20 -2.71 -0.79
C LEU A 62 7.57 -3.39 -0.92
N HIS A 63 7.67 -4.67 -0.54
CA HIS A 63 8.89 -5.45 -0.71
C HIS A 63 9.31 -5.56 -2.18
N ARG A 64 8.36 -5.78 -3.09
CA ARG A 64 8.64 -5.83 -4.53
C ARG A 64 9.18 -4.48 -5.03
N GLN A 65 8.53 -3.38 -4.69
CA GLN A 65 9.02 -2.05 -5.08
C GLN A 65 10.38 -1.71 -4.48
N ALA A 66 10.64 -2.07 -3.22
CA ALA A 66 11.94 -1.83 -2.60
C ALA A 66 13.05 -2.59 -3.34
N LYS A 67 12.80 -3.84 -3.75
CA LYS A 67 13.73 -4.63 -4.59
C LYS A 67 13.94 -4.01 -5.96
N GLU A 68 12.87 -3.58 -6.62
CA GLU A 68 12.95 -2.91 -7.93
C GLU A 68 13.72 -1.58 -7.84
N ALA A 69 13.45 -0.78 -6.80
CA ALA A 69 14.17 0.46 -6.54
C ALA A 69 15.65 0.20 -6.24
N HIS A 70 15.98 -0.81 -5.43
CA HIS A 70 17.37 -1.20 -5.17
C HIS A 70 18.08 -1.64 -6.46
N ALA A 71 17.44 -2.49 -7.27
CA ALA A 71 18.00 -2.92 -8.54
C ALA A 71 18.18 -1.75 -9.52
N ALA A 72 17.28 -0.77 -9.53
CA ALA A 72 17.42 0.45 -10.32
C ALA A 72 18.57 1.33 -9.83
N ARG A 73 18.77 1.44 -8.51
CA ARG A 73 19.90 2.15 -7.89
C ARG A 73 21.22 1.48 -8.21
N GLU A 74 21.32 0.16 -8.06
CA GLU A 74 22.52 -0.61 -8.39
C GLU A 74 22.86 -0.47 -9.88
N LYS A 75 21.88 -0.60 -10.79
CA LYS A 75 22.12 -0.36 -12.23
C LYS A 75 22.57 1.08 -12.52
N GLY A 76 22.00 2.06 -11.82
CA GLY A 76 22.41 3.46 -11.92
C GLY A 76 23.83 3.71 -11.40
N GLU A 77 24.20 3.09 -10.29
CA GLU A 77 25.53 3.16 -9.68
C GLU A 77 26.59 2.44 -10.53
N VAL A 78 26.28 1.26 -11.06
CA VAL A 78 27.14 0.55 -12.01
C VAL A 78 27.35 1.39 -13.27
N ARG A 79 26.29 2.03 -13.81
CA ARG A 79 26.41 2.95 -14.96
C ARG A 79 27.25 4.19 -14.61
N ALA A 80 27.08 4.73 -13.41
CA ALA A 80 27.82 5.89 -12.95
C ALA A 80 29.31 5.54 -12.79
N THR A 81 29.64 4.47 -12.07
CA THR A 81 31.03 4.02 -11.84
C THR A 81 31.73 3.55 -13.12
N SER A 82 31.03 2.87 -14.03
CA SER A 82 31.60 2.48 -15.33
C SER A 82 31.83 3.67 -16.26
N SER A 83 31.10 4.78 -16.08
CA SER A 83 31.19 5.98 -16.92
C SER A 83 32.03 7.11 -16.29
N ILE A 84 32.17 7.15 -14.96
CA ILE A 84 32.86 8.24 -14.24
C ILE A 84 34.38 8.09 -14.26
N LEU A 85 34.90 6.88 -14.45
CA LEU A 85 36.34 6.67 -14.67
C LEU A 85 36.84 7.29 -16.00
N ASP A 86 35.96 7.65 -16.93
CA ASP A 86 36.29 8.27 -18.22
C ASP A 86 35.96 9.78 -18.29
N LEU A 87 35.24 10.34 -17.30
CA LEU A 87 34.73 11.72 -17.37
C LEU A 87 35.53 12.76 -16.55
N GLY A 88 36.65 12.40 -15.91
CA GLY A 88 37.59 13.38 -15.33
C GLY A 88 37.00 14.41 -14.35
N LEU A 89 35.91 14.07 -13.65
CA LEU A 89 35.12 15.03 -12.86
C LEU A 89 35.58 15.20 -11.39
N ILE A 90 36.73 14.63 -11.01
CA ILE A 90 37.39 14.96 -9.75
C ILE A 90 38.60 15.82 -10.09
N ASN A 91 38.41 17.14 -10.12
CA ASN A 91 39.51 18.09 -10.10
C ASN A 91 39.71 18.55 -8.65
N ASP A 92 40.62 17.89 -7.93
CA ASP A 92 41.06 18.30 -6.60
C ASP A 92 42.06 19.46 -6.74
N LYS A 93 41.61 20.68 -6.37
CA LYS A 93 42.40 21.91 -6.15
C LYS A 93 43.51 22.25 -7.17
N SER A 94 43.24 23.19 -8.07
CA SER A 94 43.96 24.48 -8.24
C SER A 94 43.86 25.04 -9.68
N SER A 95 43.09 26.10 -9.90
CA SER A 95 43.29 27.12 -10.96
C SER A 95 42.04 28.01 -11.03
N GLY A 96 42.10 29.28 -10.62
CA GLY A 96 42.08 30.42 -11.56
C GLY A 96 40.63 30.74 -11.95
N LYS A 97 39.93 31.66 -11.28
CA LYS A 97 39.92 33.11 -11.58
C LYS A 97 39.56 33.37 -13.06
N ASP A 98 38.57 34.25 -13.24
CA ASP A 98 38.01 34.78 -14.51
C ASP A 98 36.86 33.88 -15.03
N ASP A 99 35.61 34.32 -15.26
CA ASP A 99 35.10 35.63 -15.63
C ASP A 99 33.68 35.88 -15.11
N ALA A 100 33.48 37.13 -14.66
CA ALA A 100 32.18 37.76 -14.58
C ALA A 100 31.82 38.39 -15.94
N ALA A 101 30.51 38.56 -16.18
CA ALA A 101 29.88 39.45 -17.16
C ALA A 101 29.52 38.88 -18.55
N ALA A 102 28.24 38.53 -18.69
CA ALA A 102 27.40 38.86 -19.84
C ALA A 102 25.92 38.84 -19.36
N ALA A 103 25.39 39.95 -18.82
CA ALA A 103 24.53 40.90 -19.54
C ALA A 103 23.35 40.20 -20.26
N ALA A 104 22.16 40.12 -19.64
CA ALA A 104 21.11 41.15 -19.64
C ALA A 104 20.43 41.39 -21.00
N SER A 105 19.26 40.77 -21.21
CA SER A 105 18.06 41.20 -21.99
C SER A 105 17.21 39.94 -22.24
N SER A 106 15.88 39.84 -22.19
CA SER A 106 14.76 40.79 -22.17
C SER A 106 13.42 40.03 -22.01
N GLY A 107 12.43 40.63 -21.33
CA GLY A 107 10.95 40.45 -21.47
C GLY A 107 10.30 39.27 -20.71
N SER A 108 9.38 39.45 -19.72
CA SER A 108 7.96 39.91 -19.79
C SER A 108 7.10 38.97 -20.68
N GLU A 109 5.96 38.35 -20.35
CA GLU A 109 4.78 38.57 -19.48
C GLU A 109 4.11 37.18 -19.22
N SER A 110 3.57 36.86 -18.04
CA SER A 110 2.16 36.99 -17.61
C SER A 110 1.07 36.44 -18.55
N SER A 111 0.49 35.29 -18.21
CA SER A 111 -0.97 35.00 -18.12
C SER A 111 -1.21 33.62 -17.53
#